data_AF-A0A315DFL1-F1
#
_entry.id   AF-A0A315DFL1-F1
#
_cell.length_a   1.000
_cell.length_b   1.000
_cell.length_c   1.000
_cell.angle_alpha   90.00
_cell.angle_beta   90.00
_cell.angle_gamma   90.00
#
_symmetry.space_group_name_H-M   'P 1'
#
loop_
_entity.id
_entity.type
_entity.pdbx_description
1 polymer ?
#
loop_
_entity_poly.entity_id
_entity_poly.type
_entity_poly.pdbx_seq_one_letter_code
_entity_poly.pdbx_strand_id
1 'polypeptide(L)'
;MAGIHITDIEAAINHWRAKSPSPDGVSLAPPLRALAEVYGLMVYYKQDLADEFSLPLAAAEAWQDWYATTPDTPCIAICSTSQGDETCKGCGRSFEEVQLWIEMSPGEKRSIWHRITMEGSSWRFNRYAERAAEDRLLAKAAADAQVPLDLKL
;
A
#
# COMPACT_ATOMS: atom_id res chain seq x y z
N MET A 1 -7.93 -9.11 14.97
CA MET A 1 -7.70 -7.73 14.50
C MET A 1 -6.83 -7.81 13.26
N ALA A 2 -7.18 -7.07 12.20
CA ALA A 2 -6.30 -6.93 11.06
C ALA A 2 -5.00 -6.25 11.51
N GLY A 3 -3.86 -6.78 11.08
CA GLY A 3 -2.55 -6.28 11.45
C GLY A 3 -1.86 -5.62 10.28
N ILE A 4 -0.96 -4.68 10.56
CA ILE A 4 -0.05 -4.13 9.58
C ILE A 4 1.02 -5.20 9.29
N HIS A 5 1.07 -5.66 8.04
CA HIS A 5 2.02 -6.68 7.65
C HIS A 5 3.46 -6.14 7.61
N ILE A 6 4.45 -6.98 7.89
CA ILE A 6 5.86 -6.60 7.91
C ILE A 6 6.31 -5.92 6.61
N THR A 7 5.78 -6.36 5.47
CA THR A 7 6.08 -5.76 4.16
C THR A 7 5.59 -4.33 4.03
N ASP A 8 4.52 -3.95 4.74
CA ASP A 8 4.05 -2.56 4.76
C ASP A 8 4.96 -1.68 5.61
N ILE A 9 5.54 -2.22 6.70
CA ILE A 9 6.59 -1.53 7.47
C ILE A 9 7.85 -1.34 6.62
N GLU A 10 8.26 -2.35 5.85
CA GLU A 10 9.38 -2.26 4.91
C GLU A 10 9.14 -1.21 3.81
N ALA A 11 7.93 -1.17 3.26
CA ALA A 11 7.53 -0.17 2.27
C ALA A 11 7.57 1.25 2.86
N ALA A 12 7.07 1.45 4.08
CA ALA A 12 7.14 2.72 4.79
C ALA A 12 8.59 3.14 5.09
N ILE A 13 9.46 2.21 5.48
CA ILE A 13 10.91 2.46 5.67
C ILE A 13 11.53 2.96 4.36
N ASN A 14 11.24 2.31 3.24
CA ASN A 14 11.79 2.70 1.93
C ASN A 14 11.26 4.05 1.45
N HIS A 15 9.99 4.35 1.73
CA HIS A 15 9.41 5.68 1.50
C HIS A 15 10.18 6.78 2.23
N TRP A 16 10.47 6.58 3.53
CA TRP A 16 11.24 7.56 4.29
C TRP A 16 12.72 7.65 3.90
N ARG A 17 13.33 6.55 3.43
CA ARG A 17 14.68 6.58 2.85
C ARG A 17 14.75 7.45 1.60
N ALA A 18 13.73 7.40 0.74
CA ALA A 18 13.66 8.23 -0.45
C ALA A 18 13.34 9.70 -0.12
N LYS A 19 12.39 9.93 0.80
CA LYS A 19 11.93 11.27 1.20
C LYS A 19 12.95 12.05 2.04
N SER A 20 13.67 11.36 2.92
CA SER A 20 14.64 11.94 3.86
C SER A 20 15.91 11.08 3.90
N PRO A 21 16.75 11.15 2.85
CA PRO A 21 17.95 10.34 2.76
C PRO A 21 18.95 10.67 3.88
N SER A 22 19.73 9.65 4.26
CA SER A 22 20.75 9.80 5.30
C SER A 22 21.84 10.78 4.86
N PRO A 23 22.20 11.79 5.67
CA PRO A 23 23.22 12.77 5.30
C PRO A 23 24.63 12.19 5.23
N ASP A 24 24.89 11.12 5.98
CA ASP A 24 26.20 10.47 6.15
C ASP A 24 26.17 8.98 5.74
N GLY A 25 25.03 8.50 5.25
CA GLY A 25 24.80 7.09 4.90
C GLY A 25 24.57 6.16 6.10
N VAL A 26 24.55 6.67 7.33
CA VAL A 26 24.40 5.88 8.57
C VAL A 26 23.24 6.38 9.44
N SER A 27 23.12 7.70 9.59
CA SER A 27 22.14 8.36 10.45
C SER A 27 20.73 8.26 9.85
N LEU A 28 19.79 7.74 10.65
CA LEU A 28 18.37 7.65 10.28
C LEU A 28 17.61 8.89 10.77
N ALA A 29 16.81 9.47 9.88
CA ALA A 29 15.82 10.49 10.23
C ALA A 29 14.83 9.96 11.30
N PRO A 30 14.24 10.82 12.15
CA PRO A 30 13.40 10.37 13.25
C PRO A 30 12.23 9.43 12.84
N PRO A 31 11.46 9.71 11.76
CA PRO A 31 10.37 8.82 11.33
C PRO A 31 10.89 7.43 10.88
N LEU A 32 12.01 7.41 10.16
CA LEU A 32 12.66 6.18 9.69
C LEU A 32 13.15 5.32 10.86
N ARG A 33 13.70 5.96 11.91
CA ARG A 33 14.16 5.29 13.12
C ARG A 33 13.01 4.64 13.88
N ALA A 34 11.88 5.35 14.03
CA ALA A 34 10.69 4.83 14.69
C ALA A 34 10.14 3.57 13.98
N LEU A 35 10.08 3.58 12.64
CA LEU A 35 9.70 2.39 11.86
C LEU A 35 10.73 1.25 11.98
N ALA A 36 12.02 1.56 11.99
CA ALA A 36 13.08 0.57 12.13
C ALA A 36 13.03 -0.16 13.48
N GLU A 37 12.65 0.52 14.56
CA GLU A 37 12.43 -0.12 15.87
C GLU A 37 11.28 -1.12 15.82
N VAL A 38 10.14 -0.75 15.23
CA VAL A 38 9.00 -1.66 15.04
C VAL A 38 9.42 -2.88 14.21
N TYR A 39 10.07 -2.65 13.06
CA TYR A 39 10.57 -3.73 12.20
C TYR A 39 11.53 -4.66 12.95
N GLY A 40 12.47 -4.11 13.71
CA GLY A 40 13.42 -4.88 14.51
C GLY A 40 12.72 -5.77 15.54
N LEU A 41 11.70 -5.25 16.22
CA LEU A 41 10.90 -6.03 17.18
C LEU A 41 10.10 -7.14 16.47
N MET A 42 9.48 -6.85 15.32
CA MET A 42 8.76 -7.86 14.53
C MET A 42 9.68 -9.02 14.13
N VAL A 43 10.88 -8.72 13.61
CA VAL A 43 11.88 -9.73 13.25
C VAL A 43 12.34 -10.52 14.48
N TYR A 44 12.65 -9.83 15.59
CA TYR A 44 13.12 -10.48 16.82
C TYR A 44 12.09 -11.46 17.39
N TYR A 45 10.82 -11.06 17.43
CA TYR A 45 9.71 -11.90 17.92
C TYR A 45 9.09 -12.81 16.85
N LYS A 46 9.63 -12.80 15.62
CA LYS A 46 9.12 -13.58 14.47
C LYS A 46 7.63 -13.35 14.22
N GLN A 47 7.23 -12.09 14.21
CA GLN A 47 5.86 -11.66 13.94
C GLN A 47 5.77 -11.06 12.54
N ASP A 48 4.82 -11.52 11.75
CA ASP A 48 4.53 -10.95 10.42
C ASP A 48 3.50 -9.80 10.49
N LEU A 49 2.78 -9.68 11.60
CA LEU A 49 1.73 -8.70 11.81
C LEU A 49 2.03 -7.87 13.06
N ALA A 50 1.98 -6.54 12.91
CA ALA A 50 1.91 -5.60 14.01
C ALA A 50 0.46 -5.15 14.20
N ASP A 51 0.02 -4.99 15.44
CA ASP A 51 -1.30 -4.44 15.72
C ASP A 51 -1.32 -2.92 15.44
N GLU A 52 -2.27 -2.48 14.61
CA GLU A 52 -2.38 -1.09 14.14
C GLU A 52 -2.56 -0.09 15.29
N PHE A 53 -3.21 -0.51 16.37
CA PHE A 53 -3.58 0.39 17.47
C PHE A 53 -2.55 0.44 18.60
N SER A 54 -1.54 -0.44 18.59
CA SER A 54 -0.48 -0.48 19.60
C SER A 54 0.89 -0.04 19.10
N LEU A 55 0.99 0.40 17.84
CA LEU A 55 2.20 1.04 17.34
C LEU A 55 2.57 2.28 18.18
N PRO A 56 3.86 2.49 18.49
CA PRO A 56 4.32 3.75 19.04
C PRO A 56 3.89 4.92 18.13
N LEU A 57 3.44 6.03 18.72
CA LEU A 57 2.85 7.16 17.98
C LEU A 57 3.73 7.61 16.79
N ALA A 58 5.03 7.80 17.00
CA ALA A 58 5.95 8.22 15.94
C ALA A 58 6.04 7.21 14.78
N ALA A 59 5.94 5.91 15.07
CA ALA A 59 5.93 4.88 14.03
C ALA A 59 4.58 4.82 13.30
N ALA A 60 3.47 4.99 14.04
CA ALA A 60 2.13 5.07 13.46
C ALA A 60 2.01 6.27 12.49
N GLU A 61 2.46 7.45 12.90
CA GLU A 61 2.49 8.65 12.04
C GLU A 61 3.36 8.45 10.81
N ALA A 62 4.56 7.88 10.98
CA ALA A 62 5.46 7.58 9.88
C ALA A 62 4.89 6.56 8.88
N TRP A 63 4.17 5.56 9.38
CA TRP A 63 3.47 4.57 8.54
C TRP A 63 2.28 5.18 7.81
N GLN A 64 1.48 6.03 8.48
CA GLN A 64 0.35 6.74 7.85
C GLN A 64 0.81 7.68 6.73
N ASP A 65 1.97 8.33 6.85
CA ASP A 65 2.54 9.15 5.77
C ASP A 65 2.83 8.33 4.51
N TRP A 66 3.32 7.10 4.64
CA TRP A 66 3.46 6.17 3.51
C TRP A 66 2.09 5.69 3.01
N TYR A 67 1.20 5.26 3.90
CA TYR A 67 -0.13 4.76 3.54
C TYR A 67 -0.90 5.76 2.67
N ALA A 68 -0.81 7.05 2.99
CA ALA A 68 -1.42 8.14 2.22
C ALA A 68 -0.91 8.26 0.76
N THR A 69 0.23 7.65 0.42
CA THR A 69 0.76 7.62 -0.95
C THR A 69 0.25 6.42 -1.77
N THR A 70 -0.40 5.45 -1.12
CA THR A 70 -0.89 4.24 -1.78
C THR A 70 -2.29 4.44 -2.36
N PRO A 71 -2.69 3.70 -3.41
CA PRO A 71 -4.07 3.71 -3.87
C PRO A 71 -5.03 3.25 -2.76
N ASP A 72 -6.08 4.02 -2.50
CA ASP A 72 -7.06 3.64 -1.46
C ASP A 72 -7.69 2.29 -1.78
N THR A 73 -8.19 2.05 -3.00
CA THR A 73 -8.98 0.85 -3.33
C THR A 73 -8.37 -0.01 -4.45
N PRO A 74 -8.47 -1.36 -4.36
CA PRO A 74 -8.05 -2.27 -5.45
C PRO A 74 -9.02 -2.28 -6.64
N CYS A 75 -10.06 -1.45 -6.62
CA CYS A 75 -11.14 -1.44 -7.61
C CYS A 75 -10.66 -0.97 -8.99
N ILE A 76 -11.12 -1.68 -10.03
CA ILE A 76 -10.88 -1.36 -11.44
C ILE A 76 -12.16 -0.95 -12.19
N ALA A 77 -13.19 -0.51 -11.45
CA ALA A 77 -14.51 -0.16 -11.97
C ALA A 77 -15.21 -1.28 -12.77
N ILE A 78 -14.92 -2.53 -12.42
CA ILE A 78 -15.61 -3.73 -12.92
C ILE A 78 -16.04 -4.52 -11.69
N CYS A 79 -17.35 -4.67 -11.52
CA CYS A 79 -17.94 -5.31 -10.35
C CYS A 79 -18.76 -6.54 -10.77
N SER A 80 -18.39 -7.71 -10.25
CA SER A 80 -19.15 -8.94 -10.46
C SER A 80 -19.99 -9.34 -9.24
N THR A 81 -19.71 -8.77 -8.06
CA THR A 81 -20.53 -9.01 -6.86
C THR A 81 -21.92 -8.37 -6.97
N SER A 82 -22.04 -7.24 -7.66
CA SER A 82 -23.34 -6.66 -8.04
C SER A 82 -24.15 -7.56 -8.99
N GLN A 83 -23.53 -8.59 -9.57
CA GLN A 83 -24.17 -9.59 -10.44
C GLN A 83 -24.35 -10.95 -9.72
N GLY A 84 -24.04 -11.02 -8.42
CA GLY A 84 -24.28 -12.19 -7.57
C GLY A 84 -23.06 -13.04 -7.22
N ASP A 85 -21.84 -12.68 -7.65
CA ASP A 85 -20.63 -13.38 -7.18
C ASP A 85 -20.30 -13.02 -5.71
N GLU A 86 -19.83 -13.97 -4.90
CA GLU A 86 -19.38 -13.70 -3.52
C GLU A 86 -18.04 -12.93 -3.47
N THR A 87 -17.19 -13.15 -4.47
CA THR A 87 -15.89 -12.48 -4.62
C THR A 87 -15.83 -11.78 -5.98
N CYS A 88 -15.43 -10.51 -5.97
CA CYS A 88 -15.38 -9.70 -7.17
C CYS A 88 -14.26 -10.17 -8.10
N LYS A 89 -14.62 -10.69 -9.27
CA LYS A 89 -13.66 -11.10 -10.31
C LYS A 89 -12.77 -9.96 -10.79
N GLY A 90 -13.24 -8.72 -10.69
CA GLY A 90 -12.49 -7.52 -11.06
C GLY A 90 -11.34 -7.20 -10.10
N CYS A 91 -11.67 -7.00 -8.81
CA CYS A 91 -10.71 -6.50 -7.81
C CYS A 91 -10.25 -7.50 -6.76
N GLY A 92 -10.89 -8.67 -6.63
CA GLY A 92 -10.54 -9.71 -5.64
C GLY A 92 -11.14 -9.54 -4.24
N ARG A 93 -11.88 -8.45 -4.00
CA ARG A 93 -12.58 -8.25 -2.72
C ARG A 93 -13.82 -9.14 -2.59
N SER A 94 -14.13 -9.60 -1.39
CA SER A 94 -15.42 -10.23 -1.07
C SER A 94 -16.57 -9.21 -1.15
N PHE A 95 -17.82 -9.68 -1.21
CA PHE A 95 -18.98 -8.79 -1.20
C PHE A 95 -19.01 -7.88 0.04
N GLU A 96 -18.75 -8.45 1.23
CA GLU A 96 -18.69 -7.70 2.48
C GLU A 96 -17.58 -6.65 2.47
N GLU A 97 -16.37 -7.00 2.03
CA GLU A 97 -15.26 -6.04 1.89
C GLU A 97 -15.55 -4.92 0.89
N VAL A 98 -16.35 -5.18 -0.15
CA VAL A 98 -16.81 -4.15 -1.07
C VAL A 98 -17.80 -3.20 -0.38
N GLN A 99 -18.73 -3.72 0.41
CA GLN A 99 -19.74 -2.90 1.10
C GLN A 99 -19.16 -2.06 2.24
N LEU A 100 -18.31 -2.67 3.07
CA LEU A 100 -17.79 -2.06 4.29
C LEU A 100 -16.47 -1.28 4.07
N TRP A 101 -15.99 -1.17 2.82
CA TRP A 101 -14.67 -0.59 2.52
C TRP A 101 -14.42 0.78 3.16
N ILE A 102 -15.44 1.64 3.18
CA ILE A 102 -15.33 3.01 3.70
C ILE A 102 -15.23 3.06 5.22
N GLU A 103 -15.66 2.01 5.92
CA GLU A 103 -15.66 1.90 7.38
C GLU A 103 -14.39 1.21 7.90
N MET A 104 -13.66 0.51 7.03
CA MET A 104 -12.45 -0.21 7.38
C MET A 104 -11.29 0.71 7.74
N SER A 105 -10.53 0.31 8.77
CA SER A 105 -9.27 0.97 9.14
C SER A 105 -8.22 0.83 8.02
N PRO A 106 -7.18 1.69 8.00
CA PRO A 106 -6.03 1.50 7.14
C PRO A 106 -5.42 0.09 7.25
N GLY A 107 -5.23 -0.44 8.45
CA GLY A 107 -4.71 -1.80 8.66
C GLY A 107 -5.60 -2.91 8.09
N GLU A 108 -6.92 -2.77 8.22
CA GLU A 108 -7.89 -3.69 7.60
C GLU A 108 -7.81 -3.66 6.08
N LYS A 109 -7.82 -2.46 5.49
CA LYS A 109 -7.65 -2.27 4.05
C LYS A 109 -6.35 -2.88 3.56
N ARG A 110 -5.24 -2.66 4.27
CA ARG A 110 -3.93 -3.21 3.95
C ARG A 110 -3.87 -4.74 4.02
N SER A 111 -4.52 -5.35 5.00
CA SER A 111 -4.66 -6.81 5.08
C SER A 111 -5.38 -7.38 3.86
N ILE A 112 -6.45 -6.74 3.40
CA ILE A 112 -7.20 -7.13 2.20
C ILE A 112 -6.34 -6.94 0.94
N TRP A 113 -5.65 -5.82 0.83
CA TRP A 113 -4.70 -5.54 -0.24
C TRP A 113 -3.61 -6.61 -0.33
N HIS A 114 -3.01 -6.99 0.79
CA HIS A 114 -2.00 -8.04 0.87
C HIS A 114 -2.57 -9.37 0.38
N ARG A 115 -3.74 -9.78 0.89
CA ARG A 115 -4.43 -11.01 0.48
C ARG A 115 -4.69 -11.04 -1.04
N ILE A 116 -5.31 -10.00 -1.59
CA ILE A 116 -5.65 -9.91 -3.02
C ILE A 116 -4.39 -9.98 -3.89
N THR A 117 -3.31 -9.33 -3.46
CA THR A 117 -2.03 -9.32 -4.18
C THR A 117 -1.38 -10.69 -4.16
N MET A 118 -1.40 -11.37 -3.01
CA MET A 118 -0.89 -12.74 -2.85
C MET A 118 -1.69 -13.75 -3.67
N GLU A 119 -3.01 -13.63 -3.71
CA GLU A 119 -3.88 -14.51 -4.50
C GLU A 119 -3.70 -14.30 -6.01
N GLY A 120 -3.53 -13.05 -6.48
CA GLY A 120 -3.19 -12.72 -7.87
C GLY A 120 -4.22 -13.17 -8.92
N SER A 121 -5.41 -13.61 -8.50
CA SER A 121 -6.37 -14.32 -9.35
C SER A 121 -7.38 -13.41 -10.07
N SER A 122 -7.58 -12.19 -9.57
CA SER A 122 -8.55 -11.23 -10.10
C SER A 122 -8.08 -10.54 -11.39
N TRP A 123 -9.02 -10.01 -12.19
CA TRP A 123 -8.74 -9.48 -13.53
C TRP A 123 -7.80 -8.27 -13.54
N ARG A 124 -7.69 -7.55 -12.42
CA ARG A 124 -6.71 -6.46 -12.26
C ARG A 124 -5.25 -6.90 -12.37
N PHE A 125 -4.95 -8.20 -12.34
CA PHE A 125 -3.60 -8.74 -12.53
C PHE A 125 -3.40 -9.37 -13.92
N ASN A 126 -4.46 -9.46 -14.74
CA ASN A 126 -4.41 -10.09 -16.05
C ASN A 126 -5.23 -9.33 -17.11
N ARG A 127 -6.50 -9.69 -17.31
CA ARG A 127 -7.38 -9.26 -18.40
C ARG A 127 -7.62 -7.75 -18.45
N TYR A 128 -7.57 -7.08 -17.30
CA TYR A 128 -7.80 -5.65 -17.15
C TYR A 128 -6.74 -5.01 -16.25
N ALA A 129 -5.49 -5.45 -16.38
CA ALA A 129 -4.37 -4.94 -15.59
C ALA A 129 -4.20 -3.43 -15.73
N GLU A 130 -4.37 -2.90 -16.94
CA GLU A 130 -4.24 -1.48 -17.27
C GLU A 130 -5.21 -0.56 -16.51
N ARG A 131 -6.25 -1.13 -15.89
CA ARG A 131 -7.23 -0.39 -15.09
C ARG A 131 -6.82 -0.26 -13.62
N ALA A 132 -5.77 -0.94 -13.19
CA ALA A 132 -5.22 -0.82 -11.85
C ALA A 132 -4.77 0.63 -11.58
N ALA A 133 -4.94 1.10 -10.35
CA ALA A 133 -4.58 2.47 -9.99
C ALA A 133 -3.06 2.65 -9.97
N GLU A 134 -2.32 1.61 -9.59
CA GLU A 134 -0.86 1.56 -9.61
C GLU A 134 -0.32 1.85 -11.01
N ASP A 135 -0.88 1.22 -12.05
CA ASP A 135 -0.49 1.43 -13.44
C ASP A 135 -0.73 2.88 -13.89
N ARG A 136 -1.84 3.49 -13.46
CA ARG A 136 -2.11 4.92 -13.74
C ARG A 136 -1.13 5.84 -13.03
N LEU A 137 -0.76 5.54 -11.79
CA LEU A 137 0.21 6.33 -11.03
C LEU A 137 1.60 6.24 -11.66
N LEU A 138 2.02 5.03 -12.07
CA LEU A 138 3.27 4.81 -12.79
C LEU A 138 3.27 5.53 -14.14
N ALA A 139 2.18 5.45 -14.90
CA ALA A 139 2.04 6.17 -16.17
C ALA A 139 2.11 7.69 -15.98
N LYS A 140 1.47 8.22 -14.93
CA LYS A 140 1.54 9.65 -14.59
C LYS A 140 2.95 10.06 -14.20
N ALA A 141 3.60 9.32 -13.29
CA ALA A 141 4.97 9.61 -12.86
C ALA A 141 5.95 9.58 -14.04
N ALA A 142 5.79 8.62 -14.98
CA ALA A 142 6.57 8.56 -16.20
C ALA A 142 6.33 9.78 -17.11
N ALA A 143 5.08 10.23 -17.24
CA ALA A 143 4.75 11.45 -18.00
C ALA A 143 5.33 12.71 -17.36
N ASP A 144 5.23 12.86 -16.04
CA ASP A 144 5.76 14.00 -15.30
C ASP A 144 7.31 14.04 -15.34
N ALA A 145 7.97 12.89 -15.46
CA ALA A 145 9.42 12.77 -15.61
C ALA A 145 9.93 13.04 -17.03
N GLN A 146 9.06 13.11 -18.05
CA GLN A 146 9.47 13.43 -19.41
C GLN A 146 9.82 14.91 -19.52
N VAL A 147 11.06 15.20 -19.95
CA VAL A 147 11.47 16.57 -20.29
C VAL A 147 10.64 17.03 -21.49
N PRO A 148 9.94 18.17 -21.42
CA PRO A 148 9.24 18.72 -22.57
C PRO A 148 10.23 18.94 -23.71
N LEU A 149 9.96 18.34 -24.87
CA LEU A 149 10.73 18.64 -26.08
C LEU A 149 10.44 20.10 -26.46
N ASP A 150 11.47 20.94 -26.45
CA ASP A 150 11.39 22.32 -26.97
C ASP A 150 11.27 22.26 -28.49
N LEU A 151 10.07 21.97 -28.97
CA LEU A 151 9.71 22.03 -30.39
C LEU A 151 9.56 23.50 -30.79
N LYS A 152 10.69 24.18 -30.99
CA LYS A 152 10.72 25.45 -31.72
C LYS A 152 10.30 25.19 -33.16
N LEU A 153 9.07 25.60 -33.49
CA LEU A 153 8.53 25.71 -34.85
C LEU A 153 9.23 26.85 -35.60
#